data_AF-A0A8S2WBQ3-F1
#
_entry.id   AF-A0A8S2WBQ3-F1
#
_cell.length_a   1.000
_cell.length_b   1.000
_cell.length_c   1.000
_cell.angle_alpha   90.00
_cell.angle_beta   90.00
_cell.angle_gamma   90.00
#
_symmetry.space_group_name_H-M   'P 1'
#
loop_
_entity.id
_entity.type
_entity.pdbx_description
1 polymer ?
#
loop_
_entity_poly.entity_id
_entity_poly.type
_entity_poly.pdbx_seq_one_letter_code
_entity_poly.pdbx_strand_id
1 'polypeptide(L)'
;IYGNLNKIIITTKRWLLVDTQSYIRLILDHLQQKELTSTICLGLKSIYQSLWWYDEKNYCGFRVWLKDKEEIGEDEEETCFEWNMIIYLPRVVQDYFETIIIGFARTIFNRLREHYSKDTSTTTITGNMMMWLE
;
A
#
# COMPACT_ATOMS: atom_id res chain seq x y z
N ILE A 1 3.06 1.43 -9.72
CA ILE A 1 3.99 2.55 -9.45
C ILE A 1 3.48 3.75 -10.24
N TYR A 2 3.39 4.92 -9.63
CA TYR A 2 2.88 6.16 -10.25
C TYR A 2 3.69 7.36 -9.78
N GLY A 3 3.80 8.41 -10.60
CA GLY A 3 4.51 9.64 -10.25
C GLY A 3 4.02 10.84 -11.06
N ASN A 4 3.77 11.95 -10.39
CA ASN A 4 3.59 13.29 -10.98
C ASN A 4 4.37 14.33 -10.13
N LEU A 5 4.23 15.61 -10.45
CA LEU A 5 4.98 16.69 -9.79
C LEU A 5 4.75 16.78 -8.26
N ASN A 6 3.60 16.28 -7.77
CA ASN A 6 3.17 16.45 -6.39
C ASN A 6 2.95 15.13 -5.64
N LYS A 7 3.05 13.99 -6.32
CA LYS A 7 2.70 12.67 -5.75
C LYS A 7 3.53 11.57 -6.38
N ILE A 8 4.10 10.71 -5.54
CA ILE A 8 4.78 9.48 -5.94
C ILE A 8 4.14 8.32 -5.19
N ILE A 9 3.81 7.25 -5.90
CA ILE A 9 3.27 6.00 -5.35
C ILE A 9 4.26 4.88 -5.67
N ILE A 10 4.86 4.35 -4.61
CA ILE A 10 5.85 3.28 -4.67
C ILE A 10 5.20 2.00 -4.12
N THR A 11 5.56 0.86 -4.69
CA THR A 11 5.19 -0.45 -4.15
C THR A 11 6.43 -1.13 -3.59
N THR A 12 6.28 -1.92 -2.54
CA THR A 12 7.35 -2.71 -1.92
C THR A 12 6.90 -4.13 -1.70
N LYS A 13 7.84 -5.07 -1.72
CA LYS A 13 7.59 -6.48 -1.34
C LYS A 13 7.59 -6.69 0.18
N ARG A 14 7.94 -5.66 0.96
CA ARG A 14 7.92 -5.71 2.43
C ARG A 14 6.47 -5.76 2.90
N TRP A 15 6.07 -6.89 3.47
CA TRP A 15 4.68 -7.10 3.90
C TRP A 15 4.38 -6.48 5.27
N LEU A 16 5.36 -6.53 6.18
CA LEU A 16 5.22 -5.95 7.52
C LEU A 16 5.20 -4.42 7.44
N LEU A 17 4.26 -3.80 8.14
CA LEU A 17 4.11 -2.34 8.14
C LEU A 17 5.38 -1.65 8.67
N VAL A 18 5.98 -2.18 9.74
CA VAL A 18 7.22 -1.66 10.34
C VAL A 18 8.39 -1.69 9.35
N ASP A 19 8.51 -2.77 8.58
CA ASP A 19 9.55 -2.89 7.54
C ASP A 19 9.30 -1.88 6.40
N THR A 20 8.04 -1.73 5.99
CA THR A 20 7.64 -0.77 4.95
C THR A 20 7.96 0.65 5.37
N GLN A 21 7.63 1.03 6.60
CA GLN A 21 7.94 2.35 7.14
C GLN A 21 9.46 2.60 7.15
N SER A 22 10.23 1.64 7.67
CA SER A 22 11.69 1.76 7.76
C SER A 22 12.32 1.86 6.37
N TYR A 23 11.80 1.09 5.40
CA TYR A 23 12.24 1.13 4.02
C TYR A 23 11.95 2.49 3.34
N ILE A 24 10.74 3.04 3.53
CA ILE A 24 10.40 4.36 2.98
C ILE A 24 11.22 5.47 3.64
N ARG A 25 11.42 5.45 4.96
CA ARG A 25 12.29 6.42 5.65
C ARG A 25 13.70 6.39 5.07
N LEU A 26 14.27 5.20 4.88
CA LEU A 26 15.56 5.04 4.24
C LEU A 26 15.59 5.65 2.84
N ILE A 27 14.58 5.40 2.00
CA ILE A 27 14.49 6.02 0.67
C ILE A 27 14.44 7.55 0.76
N LEU A 28 13.61 8.10 1.65
CA LEU A 28 13.46 9.54 1.82
C LEU A 28 14.78 10.18 2.26
N ASP A 29 15.47 9.59 3.25
CA ASP A 29 16.77 10.07 3.73
C ASP A 29 17.82 10.07 2.61
N HIS A 30 17.87 8.99 1.82
CA HIS A 30 18.79 8.89 0.68
C HIS A 30 18.47 9.91 -0.41
N LEU A 31 17.18 10.18 -0.67
CA LEU A 31 16.78 11.21 -1.63
C LEU A 31 17.17 12.60 -1.13
N GLN A 32 16.97 12.93 0.15
CA GLN A 32 17.36 14.23 0.69
C GLN A 32 18.87 14.50 0.62
N GLN A 33 19.69 13.45 0.63
CA GLN A 33 21.16 13.56 0.52
C GLN A 33 21.67 13.82 -0.91
N LYS A 34 20.84 13.67 -1.95
CA LYS A 34 21.27 13.92 -3.34
C LYS A 34 21.14 15.39 -3.69
N GLU A 35 22.16 15.96 -4.34
CA GLU A 35 22.19 17.38 -4.71
C GLU A 35 20.97 17.81 -5.55
N LEU A 36 20.52 16.95 -6.47
CA LEU A 36 19.38 17.21 -7.36
C LEU A 36 18.03 17.34 -6.64
N THR A 37 17.91 16.76 -5.45
CA THR A 37 16.66 16.71 -4.67
C THR A 37 16.75 17.53 -3.38
N SER A 38 17.87 18.24 -3.18
CA SER A 38 18.11 19.12 -2.02
C SER A 38 17.04 20.23 -1.85
N THR A 39 16.36 20.61 -2.93
CA THR A 39 15.31 21.64 -2.91
C THR A 39 13.90 21.05 -2.74
N ILE A 40 13.73 19.72 -2.89
CA ILE A 40 12.43 19.05 -2.89
C ILE A 40 12.25 18.34 -1.55
N CYS A 41 11.25 18.75 -0.78
CA CYS A 41 10.87 18.05 0.45
C CYS A 41 9.82 16.99 0.12
N LEU A 42 10.20 15.72 0.25
CA LEU A 42 9.28 14.58 0.12
C LEU A 42 8.98 14.02 1.51
N GLY A 43 7.71 13.77 1.78
CA GLY A 43 7.24 13.16 3.02
C GLY A 43 6.34 11.96 2.74
N LEU A 44 6.34 11.00 3.65
CA LEU A 44 5.38 9.89 3.62
C LEU A 44 3.99 10.40 3.98
N LYS A 45 3.05 10.36 3.03
CA LYS A 45 1.66 10.80 3.26
C LYS A 45 0.76 9.70 3.80
N SER A 46 0.84 8.49 3.24
CA SER A 46 -0.03 7.36 3.62
C SER A 46 0.62 6.05 3.20
N ILE A 47 0.34 4.98 3.93
CA ILE A 47 0.67 3.62 3.54
C ILE A 47 -0.63 2.87 3.22
N TYR A 48 -0.62 2.18 2.09
CA TYR A 48 -1.71 1.29 1.70
C TYR A 48 -1.18 -0.14 1.70
N GLN A 49 -1.86 -1.05 2.42
CA GLN A 49 -1.52 -2.47 2.38
C GLN A 49 -1.93 -3.12 1.05
N SER A 50 -2.97 -2.58 0.43
CA SER A 50 -3.37 -2.89 -0.95
C SER A 50 -3.97 -1.64 -1.57
N LEU A 51 -3.54 -1.30 -2.78
CA LEU A 51 -4.02 -0.14 -3.52
C LEU A 51 -4.32 -0.55 -4.96
N TRP A 52 -5.57 -0.37 -5.35
CA TRP A 52 -6.12 -0.54 -6.69
C TRP A 52 -6.20 0.85 -7.31
N TRP A 53 -5.18 1.20 -8.07
CA TRP A 53 -4.98 2.54 -8.60
C TRP A 53 -5.26 2.60 -10.10
N TYR A 54 -6.18 3.48 -10.52
CA TYR A 54 -6.34 3.87 -11.91
C TYR A 54 -5.84 5.31 -12.12
N ASP A 55 -6.40 6.27 -11.37
CA ASP A 55 -5.97 7.67 -11.37
C ASP A 55 -6.26 8.36 -10.01
N GLU A 56 -6.03 9.68 -9.92
CA GLU A 56 -6.20 10.45 -8.67
C GLU A 56 -7.63 10.54 -8.12
N LYS A 57 -8.62 10.20 -8.95
CA LYS A 57 -10.06 10.26 -8.69
C LYS A 57 -10.73 8.91 -8.87
N ASN A 58 -9.95 7.86 -9.13
CA ASN A 58 -10.42 6.51 -9.39
C ASN A 58 -9.43 5.52 -8.76
N TYR A 59 -9.63 5.25 -7.48
CA TYR A 59 -8.86 4.24 -6.75
C TYR A 59 -9.64 3.64 -5.58
N CYS A 60 -9.23 2.44 -5.16
CA CYS A 60 -9.70 1.80 -3.94
C CYS A 60 -8.52 1.19 -3.20
N GLY A 61 -8.53 1.17 -1.87
CA GLY A 61 -7.46 0.54 -1.12
C GLY A 61 -7.71 0.47 0.37
N PHE A 62 -6.81 -0.22 1.06
CA PHE A 62 -6.82 -0.36 2.51
C PHE A 62 -5.66 0.45 3.08
N ARG A 63 -5.98 1.65 3.56
CA ARG A 63 -5.03 2.59 4.15
C ARG A 63 -4.79 2.20 5.59
N VAL A 64 -3.54 2.33 6.05
CA VAL A 64 -3.21 2.12 7.45
C VAL A 64 -2.80 3.45 8.07
N TRP A 65 -3.41 3.77 9.21
CA TRP A 65 -3.02 4.90 10.02
C TRP A 65 -1.81 4.55 10.87
N LEU A 66 -0.80 5.41 10.79
CA LEU A 66 0.38 5.31 11.64
C LEU A 66 -0.02 5.81 13.03
N LYS A 67 -0.23 4.91 13.98
CA LYS A 67 -0.27 5.30 15.39
C LYS A 67 1.14 5.70 15.81
N ASP A 68 1.25 6.83 16.50
CA ASP A 68 2.51 7.17 17.15
C ASP A 68 2.83 6.08 18.19
N LYS A 69 4.14 5.79 18.38
CA LYS A 69 4.66 4.65 19.16
C LYS A 69 4.15 4.54 20.61
N GLU A 70 3.41 5.53 21.10
CA GLU A 70 2.90 5.62 22.47
C GLU A 70 1.47 5.06 22.61
N GLU A 71 0.75 4.82 21.51
CA GLU A 71 -0.58 4.20 21.57
C GLU A 71 -0.48 2.67 21.46
N ILE A 72 -0.76 1.99 22.57
CA ILE A 72 -0.93 0.53 22.61
C ILE A 72 -2.27 0.20 21.95
N GLY A 73 -2.25 -0.12 20.66
CA GLY A 73 -3.42 -0.56 19.91
C GLY A 73 -3.04 -1.15 18.56
N GLU A 74 -3.91 -1.98 17.99
CA GLU A 74 -3.74 -2.50 16.63
C GLU A 74 -3.77 -1.33 15.62
N ASP A 75 -2.98 -1.48 14.54
CA ASP A 75 -2.96 -0.55 13.41
C ASP A 75 -4.38 -0.38 12.86
N GLU A 76 -4.89 0.85 12.83
CA GLU A 76 -6.23 1.12 12.29
C GLU A 76 -6.20 1.10 10.77
N GLU A 77 -6.95 0.17 10.20
CA GLU A 77 -7.12 0.03 8.76
C GLU A 77 -8.42 0.72 8.32
N GLU A 78 -8.30 1.56 7.31
CA GLU A 78 -9.41 2.30 6.69
C GLU A 78 -9.62 1.83 5.25
N THR A 79 -10.87 1.54 4.90
CA THR A 79 -11.24 1.28 3.51
C THR A 79 -11.44 2.61 2.78
N CYS A 80 -10.59 2.89 1.80
CA CYS A 80 -10.74 4.04 0.91
C CYS A 80 -11.41 3.60 -0.39
N PHE A 81 -12.51 4.25 -0.77
CA PHE A 81 -13.18 4.07 -2.06
C PHE A 81 -13.39 5.42 -2.72
N GLU A 82 -12.63 5.69 -3.77
CA GLU A 82 -12.58 6.98 -4.47
C GLU A 82 -12.74 6.73 -5.96
N TRP A 83 -13.83 6.06 -6.36
CA TRP A 83 -14.13 5.79 -7.77
C TRP A 83 -15.15 6.79 -8.29
N ASN A 84 -14.68 7.96 -8.73
CA ASN A 84 -15.54 8.99 -9.32
C ASN A 84 -16.34 8.46 -10.51
N MET A 85 -15.88 7.43 -11.21
CA MET A 85 -16.65 6.81 -12.28
C MET A 85 -18.05 6.33 -11.85
N ILE A 86 -18.27 6.06 -10.56
CA ILE A 86 -19.56 5.65 -9.99
C ILE A 86 -20.68 6.66 -10.30
N ILE A 87 -20.37 7.97 -10.33
CA ILE A 87 -21.37 9.03 -10.53
C ILE A 87 -22.01 8.99 -11.92
N TYR A 88 -21.33 8.36 -12.88
CA TYR A 88 -21.80 8.20 -14.26
C TYR A 88 -22.58 6.90 -14.47
N LEU A 89 -22.61 6.00 -13.48
CA LEU A 89 -23.41 4.79 -13.55
C LEU A 89 -24.89 5.09 -13.22
N PRO A 90 -25.84 4.29 -13.73
CA PRO A 90 -27.24 4.40 -13.32
C PRO A 90 -27.38 4.34 -11.80
N ARG A 91 -28.20 5.21 -11.20
CA ARG A 91 -28.36 5.31 -9.74
C ARG A 91 -28.64 3.98 -9.06
N VAL A 92 -29.41 3.12 -9.72
CA VAL A 92 -29.79 1.79 -9.23
C VAL A 92 -28.62 0.81 -9.09
N VAL A 93 -27.45 1.08 -9.69
CA VAL A 93 -26.27 0.20 -9.61
C VAL A 93 -25.12 0.78 -8.79
N GLN A 94 -25.21 2.02 -8.32
CA GLN A 94 -24.08 2.70 -7.66
C GLN A 94 -23.68 1.99 -6.36
N ASP A 95 -24.61 1.75 -5.45
CA ASP A 95 -24.33 1.06 -4.17
C ASP A 95 -23.77 -0.36 -4.39
N TYR A 96 -24.28 -1.04 -5.42
CA TYR A 96 -23.78 -2.36 -5.80
C TYR A 96 -22.36 -2.30 -6.34
N PHE A 97 -22.02 -1.29 -7.15
CA PHE A 97 -20.68 -1.11 -7.68
C PHE A 97 -19.66 -0.92 -6.57
N GLU A 98 -19.93 -0.02 -5.61
CA GLU A 98 -19.06 0.18 -4.46
C GLU A 98 -18.86 -1.12 -3.66
N THR A 99 -19.97 -1.78 -3.30
CA THR A 99 -19.94 -3.03 -2.54
C THR A 99 -19.14 -4.13 -3.24
N ILE A 100 -19.34 -4.30 -4.56
CA ILE A 100 -18.66 -5.33 -5.35
C ILE A 100 -17.16 -5.04 -5.42
N ILE A 101 -16.76 -3.80 -5.70
CA ILE A 101 -15.35 -3.44 -5.85
C ILE A 101 -14.61 -3.55 -4.51
N ILE A 102 -15.19 -3.04 -3.42
CA ILE A 102 -14.60 -3.17 -2.08
C ILE A 102 -14.49 -4.65 -1.70
N GLY A 103 -15.56 -5.42 -1.89
CA GLY A 103 -15.57 -6.85 -1.59
C GLY A 103 -14.51 -7.61 -2.38
N PHE A 104 -14.42 -7.35 -3.69
CA PHE A 104 -13.42 -7.98 -4.55
C PHE A 104 -11.99 -7.61 -4.14
N ALA A 105 -11.70 -6.32 -3.93
CA ALA A 105 -10.40 -5.86 -3.45
C ALA A 105 -10.03 -6.51 -2.11
N ARG A 106 -11.00 -6.65 -1.20
CA ARG A 106 -10.83 -7.26 0.12
C ARG A 106 -10.51 -8.75 0.00
N THR A 107 -11.23 -9.48 -0.84
CA THR A 107 -10.98 -10.90 -1.10
C THR A 107 -9.57 -11.13 -1.64
N ILE A 108 -9.13 -10.34 -2.63
CA ILE A 108 -7.78 -10.45 -3.18
C ILE A 108 -6.73 -10.12 -2.12
N PHE A 109 -6.94 -9.04 -1.37
CA PHE A 109 -6.02 -8.65 -0.31
C PHE A 109 -5.86 -9.72 0.78
N ASN A 110 -6.96 -10.29 1.26
CA ASN A 110 -6.92 -11.35 2.26
C ASN A 110 -6.17 -12.59 1.75
N ARG A 111 -6.40 -12.98 0.49
CA ARG A 111 -5.69 -14.10 -0.13
C ARG A 111 -4.18 -13.84 -0.24
N LEU A 112 -3.79 -12.63 -0.63
CA LEU A 112 -2.38 -12.24 -0.67
C LEU A 112 -1.76 -12.27 0.73
N ARG A 113 -2.47 -11.74 1.73
CA ARG A 113 -2.03 -11.75 3.12
C ARG A 113 -1.75 -13.17 3.62
N GLU A 114 -2.67 -14.10 3.38
CA GLU A 114 -2.50 -15.50 3.74
C GLU A 114 -1.28 -16.14 3.07
N HIS A 115 -1.00 -15.79 1.80
CA HIS A 115 0.18 -16.28 1.10
C HIS A 115 1.48 -15.80 1.77
N TYR A 116 1.61 -14.49 2.01
CA TYR A 116 2.83 -13.93 2.61
C TYR A 116 3.01 -14.32 4.10
N SER A 117 1.91 -14.55 4.83
CA SER A 117 1.98 -15.08 6.21
C SER A 117 2.50 -16.53 6.26
N LYS A 118 2.18 -17.35 5.26
CA LYS A 118 2.68 -18.74 5.16
C LYS A 118 4.17 -18.80 4.83
N ASP A 119 4.65 -17.92 3.95
CA ASP A 119 6.08 -17.83 3.60
C ASP A 119 6.94 -17.40 4.81
N THR A 120 6.40 -16.52 5.66
CA THR A 120 7.11 -16.06 6.87
C THR A 120 7.22 -17.16 7.94
N SER A 121 6.26 -18.09 8.01
CA SER A 121 6.25 -19.20 8.99
C SER A 121 7.04 -20.44 8.55
N THR A 122 7.43 -20.54 7.28
CA THR A 122 8.24 -21.67 6.77
C THR A 122 9.76 -21.43 6.80
N THR A 123 10.22 -20.25 7.23
CA THR A 123 11.66 -19.91 7.19
C THR A 123 12.48 -20.43 8.40
N THR A 124 11.90 -21.19 9.34
CA THR A 124 12.63 -21.66 10.53
C THR A 124 13.20 -23.08 10.46
N ILE A 125 13.09 -23.81 9.35
CA ILE A 125 13.70 -25.15 9.26
C ILE A 125 14.47 -25.31 7.94
N THR A 126 15.78 -25.09 8.01
CA THR A 126 16.86 -25.60 7.13
C THR A 126 16.46 -26.06 5.72
N GLY A 127 16.85 -25.30 4.70
CA GLY A 127 16.89 -25.79 3.32
C GLY A 127 17.27 -24.71 2.32
N ASN A 128 18.49 -24.80 1.77
CA ASN A 128 18.93 -24.05 0.58
C ASN A 128 17.84 -24.07 -0.52
N MET A 129 17.46 -22.91 -1.07
CA MET A 129 17.23 -22.82 -2.53
C MET A 129 17.30 -21.39 -3.09
N MET A 130 18.33 -21.20 -3.91
CA MET A 130 18.48 -20.32 -5.08
C MET A 130 18.36 -18.79 -4.92
N MET A 131 19.55 -18.17 -4.81
CA MET A 131 19.90 -17.06 -5.71
C MET A 131 19.60 -17.46 -7.16
N TRP A 132 18.87 -16.62 -7.88
CA TRP A 132 19.13 -16.36 -9.30
C TRP A 132 19.02 -14.86 -9.53
N LEU A 133 20.15 -14.29 -9.97
CA LEU A 133 20.27 -13.00 -10.63
C LEU A 133 19.92 -13.20 -12.10
N GLU A 134 19.10 -12.30 -12.64
CA GLU A 134 19.31 -11.69 -13.96
C GLU A 134 19.17 -10.17 -13.81
#